data_AF-A0A942PU79-F1
#
_entry.id   AF-A0A942PU79-F1
#
_cell.length_a   1.000
_cell.length_b   1.000
_cell.length_c   1.000
_cell.angle_alpha   90.00
_cell.angle_beta   90.00
_cell.angle_gamma   90.00
#
_symmetry.space_group_name_H-M   'P 1'
#
loop_
_entity.id
_entity.type
_entity.pdbx_description
1 polymer ?
#
loop_
_entity_poly.entity_id
_entity_poly.type
_entity_poly.pdbx_seq_one_letter_code
_entity_poly.pdbx_strand_id
1 'polypeptide(L)'
;MNSQTLWLMTLLVLVGMGILFLMNFTPALHQATLEKKQLDLNDIKTITIEREGKPHTLSLEQQIELIKYLNLAHPVQKSPHENQLDPIDFEKITVYRFKHPELTIIPVGYMGPNLLFSSLELNPSGYMRDSSEGKFKNFIAQSIEK
;
A
#
# COMPACT_ATOMS: atom_id res chain seq x y z
N MET A 1 49.22 -38.26 -5.33
CA MET A 1 47.81 -37.80 -5.36
C MET A 1 47.09 -38.53 -6.47
N ASN A 2 45.99 -39.20 -6.16
CA ASN A 2 45.27 -40.03 -7.14
C ASN A 2 44.34 -39.14 -7.98
N SER A 3 44.16 -39.40 -9.28
CA SER A 3 43.28 -38.59 -10.14
C SER A 3 41.84 -38.47 -9.60
N GLN A 4 41.38 -39.50 -8.89
CA GLN A 4 40.10 -39.55 -8.20
C GLN A 4 39.98 -38.54 -7.04
N THR A 5 41.07 -38.33 -6.29
CA THR A 5 41.08 -37.35 -5.18
C THR A 5 41.02 -35.90 -5.69
N LEU A 6 41.61 -35.61 -6.85
CA LEU A 6 41.51 -34.32 -7.51
C LEU A 6 40.08 -34.05 -8.00
N TRP A 7 39.46 -35.03 -8.65
CA TRP A 7 38.08 -34.91 -9.14
C TRP A 7 37.06 -34.68 -8.02
N LEU A 8 37.22 -35.39 -6.90
CA LEU A 8 36.34 -35.24 -5.73
C LEU A 8 36.45 -33.82 -5.12
N MET A 9 37.66 -33.28 -5.01
CA MET A 9 37.88 -31.93 -4.50
C MET A 9 37.31 -30.85 -5.43
N THR A 10 37.48 -31.00 -6.74
CA THR A 10 36.90 -30.06 -7.71
C THR A 10 35.37 -30.07 -7.67
N LEU A 11 34.75 -31.26 -7.52
CA LEU A 11 33.31 -31.38 -7.37
C LEU A 11 32.80 -30.67 -6.11
N LEU A 12 33.50 -30.85 -4.98
CA LEU A 12 33.16 -30.20 -3.70
C LEU A 12 33.22 -28.68 -3.79
N VAL A 13 34.22 -28.13 -4.47
CA VAL A 13 34.35 -26.68 -4.69
C VAL A 13 33.22 -26.15 -5.56
N LEU A 14 32.85 -26.85 -6.63
CA LEU A 14 31.74 -26.46 -7.51
C LEU A 14 30.40 -26.47 -6.78
N VAL A 15 30.14 -27.50 -5.96
CA VAL A 15 28.93 -27.57 -5.13
C VAL A 15 28.90 -26.45 -4.10
N GLY A 16 30.03 -26.16 -3.44
CA GLY A 16 30.16 -25.05 -2.51
C GLY A 16 29.88 -23.69 -3.15
N MET A 17 30.42 -23.45 -4.35
CA MET A 17 30.13 -22.23 -5.12
C MET A 17 28.65 -22.13 -5.51
N GLY A 18 28.02 -23.24 -5.92
CA GLY A 18 26.59 -23.27 -6.24
C GLY A 18 25.70 -22.90 -5.04
N ILE A 19 26.02 -23.42 -3.86
CA ILE A 19 25.28 -23.10 -2.62
C ILE A 19 25.45 -21.62 -2.26
N LEU A 20 26.67 -21.09 -2.33
CA LEU A 20 26.93 -19.67 -2.06
C LEU A 20 26.22 -18.75 -3.07
N PHE A 21 26.16 -19.14 -4.34
CA PHE A 21 25.39 -18.40 -5.36
C PHE A 21 23.90 -18.38 -5.03
N LEU A 22 23.32 -19.53 -4.64
CA LEU A 22 21.91 -19.60 -4.26
C LEU A 22 21.61 -18.74 -3.03
N MET A 23 22.47 -18.77 -2.00
CA MET A 23 22.31 -17.94 -0.80
C MET A 23 22.50 -16.44 -1.07
N ASN A 24 23.30 -16.07 -2.06
CA ASN A 24 23.52 -14.67 -2.43
C ASN A 24 22.48 -14.12 -3.43
N PHE A 25 21.75 -15.00 -4.14
CA PHE A 25 20.67 -14.59 -5.05
C PHE A 25 19.31 -14.37 -4.36
N THR A 26 19.08 -14.98 -3.18
CA THR A 26 17.84 -14.79 -2.42
C THR A 26 17.53 -13.35 -1.99
N PRO A 27 18.50 -12.47 -1.65
CA PRO A 27 18.18 -11.06 -1.35
C PRO A 27 17.77 -10.26 -2.58
N ALA A 28 18.14 -10.68 -3.80
CA ALA A 28 17.70 -10.01 -5.05
C ALA A 28 16.24 -10.35 -5.42
N LEU A 29 15.75 -11.52 -4.99
CA LEU A 29 14.36 -11.94 -5.22
C LEU A 29 13.36 -11.32 -4.22
N HIS A 30 13.83 -10.82 -3.07
CA HIS A 30 12.97 -10.19 -2.06
C HIS A 30 12.74 -8.69 -2.26
N GLN A 31 13.41 -8.07 -3.23
CA GLN A 31 13.08 -6.72 -3.69
C GLN A 31 12.00 -6.80 -4.77
N ALA A 32 10.82 -7.31 -4.42
CA ALA A 32 9.61 -6.77 -5.03
C ALA A 32 9.52 -5.33 -4.50
N THR A 33 10.21 -4.41 -5.18
CA THR A 33 10.04 -2.98 -5.01
C THR A 33 8.55 -2.75 -5.05
N LEU A 34 7.97 -2.43 -3.88
CA LEU A 34 6.67 -1.77 -3.80
C LEU A 34 6.88 -0.44 -4.53
N GLU A 35 6.83 -0.47 -5.87
CA GLU A 35 6.70 0.74 -6.65
C GLU A 35 5.47 1.41 -6.10
N LYS A 36 5.68 2.60 -5.54
CA LYS A 36 4.63 3.43 -5.00
C LYS A 36 3.65 3.71 -6.14
N LYS A 37 2.57 2.93 -6.20
CA LYS A 37 1.57 3.04 -7.26
C LYS A 37 0.87 4.38 -7.11
N GLN A 38 1.34 5.35 -7.88
CA GLN A 38 0.75 6.68 -7.93
C GLN A 38 -0.53 6.61 -8.75
N LEU A 39 -1.61 7.18 -8.20
CA LEU A 39 -2.89 7.28 -8.88
C LEU A 39 -2.85 8.46 -9.86
N ASP A 40 -3.09 8.16 -11.13
CA ASP A 40 -3.23 9.16 -12.20
C ASP A 40 -4.65 9.75 -12.18
N LEU A 41 -4.75 11.07 -12.15
CA LEU A 41 -6.02 11.79 -12.19
C LEU A 41 -6.81 11.51 -13.48
N ASN A 42 -6.13 11.29 -14.60
CA ASN A 42 -6.79 11.02 -15.88
C ASN A 42 -7.46 9.64 -15.94
N ASP A 43 -7.07 8.73 -15.04
CA ASP A 43 -7.64 7.40 -14.97
C ASP A 43 -8.86 7.35 -14.04
N ILE A 44 -9.23 8.45 -13.39
CA ILE A 44 -10.30 8.48 -12.39
C ILE A 44 -11.60 8.89 -13.05
N LYS A 45 -12.61 8.03 -12.95
CA LYS A 45 -13.96 8.29 -13.42
C LYS A 45 -14.77 9.04 -12.38
N THR A 46 -14.76 8.55 -11.14
CA THR A 46 -15.45 9.17 -10.01
C THR A 46 -14.93 8.58 -8.70
N ILE A 47 -15.15 9.29 -7.59
CA ILE A 47 -14.81 8.80 -6.26
C ILE A 47 -16.02 8.94 -5.35
N THR A 48 -16.32 7.89 -4.60
CA THR A 48 -17.42 7.87 -3.64
C THR A 48 -16.91 7.57 -2.25
N ILE A 49 -17.40 8.31 -1.26
CA ILE A 49 -17.21 8.03 0.16
C ILE A 49 -18.51 7.44 0.69
N GLU A 50 -18.45 6.24 1.27
CA GLU A 50 -19.61 5.61 1.89
C GLU A 50 -19.63 5.93 3.39
N ARG A 51 -20.78 6.42 3.85
CA ARG A 51 -21.05 6.66 5.27
C ARG A 51 -22.48 6.24 5.58
N GLU A 52 -22.67 5.47 6.63
CA GLU A 52 -23.98 4.96 7.05
C GLU A 52 -24.71 4.23 5.90
N GLY A 53 -23.96 3.45 5.12
CA GLY A 53 -24.44 2.74 3.93
C GLY A 53 -24.87 3.61 2.74
N LYS A 54 -24.58 4.92 2.75
CA LYS A 54 -24.91 5.84 1.65
C LYS A 54 -23.65 6.29 0.90
N PRO A 55 -23.57 6.07 -0.43
CA PRO A 55 -22.46 6.57 -1.23
C PRO A 55 -22.62 8.06 -1.52
N HIS A 56 -21.66 8.86 -1.08
CA HIS A 56 -21.55 10.29 -1.39
C HIS A 56 -20.50 10.47 -2.50
N THR A 57 -20.91 11.01 -3.65
CA THR A 57 -20.02 11.22 -4.79
C THR A 57 -19.28 12.55 -4.64
N LEU A 58 -17.96 12.53 -4.76
CA LEU A 58 -17.12 13.72 -4.67
C LEU A 58 -17.18 14.56 -5.94
N SER A 59 -17.11 15.89 -5.78
CA SER A 59 -16.90 16.84 -6.89
C SER A 59 -15.52 16.68 -7.52
N LEU A 60 -15.30 17.24 -8.72
CA LEU A 60 -14.00 17.15 -9.39
C LEU A 60 -12.86 17.73 -8.54
N GLU A 61 -13.09 18.87 -7.89
CA GLU A 61 -12.10 19.51 -7.00
C GLU A 61 -11.76 18.60 -5.82
N GLN A 62 -12.79 18.00 -5.21
CA GLN A 62 -12.64 17.06 -4.10
C GLN A 62 -11.89 15.79 -4.53
N GLN A 63 -12.17 15.28 -5.73
CA GLN A 63 -11.47 14.12 -6.27
C GLN A 63 -9.97 14.39 -6.44
N ILE A 64 -9.61 15.55 -7.00
CA ILE A 64 -8.20 15.95 -7.18
C ILE A 64 -7.49 16.04 -5.83
N GLU A 65 -8.14 16.64 -4.83
CA GLU A 65 -7.57 16.84 -3.51
C GLU A 65 -7.37 15.50 -2.77
N LEU A 66 -8.37 14.62 -2.79
CA LEU A 66 -8.27 13.30 -2.18
C LEU A 66 -7.10 12.50 -2.77
N ILE A 67 -6.95 12.52 -4.09
CA ILE A 67 -5.90 11.76 -4.79
C ILE A 67 -4.53 12.30 -4.46
N LYS A 68 -4.39 13.62 -4.28
CA LYS A 68 -3.15 14.21 -3.77
C LYS A 68 -2.78 13.63 -2.42
N TYR A 69 -3.73 13.48 -1.49
CA TYR A 69 -3.44 12.89 -0.19
C TYR A 69 -3.13 11.39 -0.27
N LEU A 70 -3.86 10.63 -1.09
CA LEU A 70 -3.61 9.20 -1.30
C LEU A 70 -2.23 8.95 -1.92
N ASN A 71 -1.80 9.80 -2.86
CA ASN A 71 -0.48 9.74 -3.45
C ASN A 71 0.64 10.13 -2.46
N LEU A 72 0.33 10.83 -1.37
CA LEU A 72 1.27 11.12 -0.29
C LEU A 72 1.34 10.02 0.77
N ALA A 73 0.38 9.08 0.77
CA ALA A 73 0.38 7.98 1.70
C ALA A 73 1.60 7.06 1.51
N HIS A 74 2.02 6.44 2.61
CA HIS A 74 3.16 5.53 2.65
C HIS A 74 2.77 4.22 3.34
N PRO A 75 3.36 3.09 2.92
CA PRO A 75 3.10 1.80 3.55
C PRO A 75 3.64 1.79 4.98
N VAL A 76 2.87 1.20 5.89
CA VAL A 76 3.26 0.98 7.28
C VAL A 76 3.02 -0.48 7.67
N GLN A 77 3.89 -1.02 8.52
CA GLN A 77 3.72 -2.36 9.07
C GLN A 77 2.52 -2.35 10.04
N LYS A 78 1.81 -3.48 10.11
CA LYS A 78 0.76 -3.70 11.10
C LYS A 78 1.40 -3.65 12.49
N SER A 79 1.05 -2.64 13.27
CA SER A 79 1.58 -2.43 14.61
C SER A 79 0.56 -2.92 15.64
N PRO A 80 0.98 -3.54 16.75
CA PRO A 80 0.05 -4.00 17.79
C PRO A 80 -0.75 -2.88 18.49
N HIS A 81 -0.49 -1.62 18.15
CA HIS A 81 -1.17 -0.43 18.70
C HIS A 81 -2.50 -0.10 17.97
N GLU A 82 -3.02 -1.01 17.15
CA GLU A 82 -4.33 -0.91 16.48
C GLU A 82 -5.51 -0.67 17.45
N ASN A 83 -5.36 -0.97 18.74
CA ASN A 83 -6.41 -0.79 19.75
C ASN A 83 -6.55 0.65 20.29
N GLN A 84 -5.70 1.59 19.87
CA GLN A 84 -5.75 3.01 20.29
C GLN A 84 -6.03 3.96 19.11
N LEU A 85 -6.82 3.50 18.15
CA LEU A 85 -7.18 4.32 17.01
C LEU A 85 -8.42 5.14 17.32
N ASP A 86 -8.41 6.42 16.95
CA ASP A 86 -9.61 7.25 17.07
C ASP A 86 -10.68 6.76 16.07
N PRO A 87 -11.97 6.92 16.41
CA PRO A 87 -13.08 6.49 15.56
C PRO A 87 -13.08 7.18 14.20
N ILE A 88 -13.54 6.44 13.20
CA ILE A 88 -13.66 6.89 11.81
C ILE A 88 -15.12 7.25 11.52
N ASP A 89 -15.31 8.27 10.71
CA ASP A 89 -16.57 8.89 10.33
C ASP A 89 -17.13 8.43 8.97
N PHE A 90 -16.49 7.43 8.34
CA PHE A 90 -16.87 6.84 7.06
C PHE A 90 -16.47 5.35 7.01
N GLU A 91 -17.14 4.60 6.14
CA GLU A 91 -17.00 3.13 6.06
C GLU A 91 -16.00 2.70 4.99
N LYS A 92 -16.06 3.31 3.80
CA LYS A 92 -15.10 3.03 2.72
C LYS A 92 -15.04 4.17 1.71
N ILE A 93 -13.92 4.23 1.01
CA ILE A 93 -13.75 5.10 -0.16
C ILE A 93 -13.55 4.19 -1.37
N THR A 94 -14.32 4.42 -2.43
CA THR A 94 -14.21 3.68 -3.68
C THR A 94 -13.83 4.65 -4.80
N VAL A 95 -12.69 4.40 -5.42
CA VAL A 95 -12.18 5.15 -6.57
C VAL A 95 -12.46 4.32 -7.82
N TYR A 96 -13.43 4.78 -8.61
CA TYR A 96 -13.78 4.17 -9.89
C TYR A 96 -12.83 4.67 -10.96
N ARG A 97 -12.25 3.75 -11.72
CA ARG A 97 -11.24 4.07 -12.75
C ARG A 97 -11.67 3.65 -14.14
N PHE A 98 -11.07 4.26 -15.16
CA PHE A 98 -11.39 3.96 -16.56
C PHE A 98 -10.63 2.75 -17.08
N LYS A 99 -9.33 2.67 -16.80
CA LYS A 99 -8.43 1.64 -17.37
C LYS A 99 -8.08 0.54 -16.37
N HIS A 100 -8.15 0.84 -15.08
CA HIS A 100 -7.81 -0.07 -13.99
C HIS A 100 -9.06 -0.50 -13.20
N PRO A 101 -8.99 -1.59 -12.41
CA PRO A 101 -10.10 -2.02 -11.55
C PRO A 101 -10.52 -0.92 -10.56
N GLU A 102 -11.59 -1.13 -9.81
CA GLU A 102 -11.96 -0.18 -8.75
C GLU A 102 -10.96 -0.28 -7.59
N LEU A 103 -10.49 0.87 -7.12
CA LEU A 103 -9.63 0.94 -5.94
C LEU A 103 -10.51 1.16 -4.72
N THR A 104 -10.55 0.16 -3.83
CA THR A 104 -11.25 0.27 -2.54
C THR A 104 -10.24 0.59 -1.45
N ILE A 105 -10.58 1.60 -0.64
CA ILE A 105 -9.84 2.03 0.53
C ILE A 105 -10.75 1.83 1.74
N ILE A 106 -10.31 0.98 2.65
CA ILE A 106 -11.03 0.65 3.88
C ILE A 106 -10.28 1.31 5.03
N PRO A 107 -10.87 2.31 5.71
CA PRO A 107 -10.23 2.97 6.81
C PRO A 107 -10.14 2.00 8.01
N VAL A 108 -9.01 2.02 8.71
CA VAL A 108 -8.74 1.18 9.88
C VAL A 108 -8.86 2.01 11.16
N GLY A 109 -8.36 3.25 11.13
CA GLY A 109 -8.52 4.21 12.21
C GLY A 109 -7.65 5.44 12.03
N TYR A 110 -7.74 6.42 12.92
CA TYR A 110 -6.76 7.51 12.95
C TYR A 110 -5.64 7.21 13.95
N MET A 111 -4.39 7.41 13.50
CA MET A 111 -3.19 7.36 14.33
C MET A 111 -2.66 8.77 14.50
N GLY A 112 -3.13 9.46 15.55
CA GLY A 112 -2.96 10.89 15.71
C GLY A 112 -3.77 11.65 14.66
N PRO A 113 -3.19 12.60 13.91
CA PRO A 113 -3.92 13.34 12.88
C PRO A 113 -4.05 12.58 11.55
N ASN A 114 -3.36 11.44 11.38
CA ASN A 114 -3.25 10.76 10.09
C ASN A 114 -4.16 9.54 10.03
N LEU A 115 -4.82 9.35 8.90
CA LEU A 115 -5.61 8.16 8.60
C LEU A 115 -4.71 6.96 8.34
N LEU A 116 -5.02 5.86 9.02
CA LEU A 116 -4.56 4.52 8.70
C LEU A 116 -5.65 3.82 7.90
N PHE A 117 -5.30 3.30 6.73
CA PHE A 117 -6.24 2.60 5.86
C PHE A 117 -5.59 1.37 5.22
N SER A 118 -6.44 0.45 4.78
CA SER A 118 -6.04 -0.73 4.02
C SER A 118 -6.52 -0.60 2.58
N SER A 119 -5.72 -1.11 1.65
CA SER A 119 -6.11 -1.22 0.25
C SER A 119 -5.34 -2.36 -0.39
N LEU A 120 -6.07 -3.34 -0.91
CA LEU A 120 -5.49 -4.54 -1.53
C LEU A 120 -4.57 -4.20 -2.71
N GLU A 121 -4.85 -3.10 -3.39
CA GLU A 121 -4.10 -2.71 -4.58
C GLU A 121 -2.86 -1.87 -4.29
N LEU A 122 -2.92 -1.01 -3.26
CA LEU A 122 -1.78 -0.16 -2.90
C LEU A 122 -0.78 -0.90 -1.99
N ASN A 123 -1.29 -1.72 -1.08
CA ASN A 123 -0.47 -2.52 -0.17
C ASN A 123 -1.21 -3.79 0.25
N PRO A 124 -1.08 -4.91 -0.48
CA PRO A 124 -1.83 -6.14 -0.19
C PRO A 124 -1.45 -6.78 1.15
N SER A 125 -0.22 -6.55 1.64
CA SER A 125 0.31 -7.20 2.84
C SER A 125 0.21 -6.35 4.11
N GLY A 126 -0.18 -5.09 4.01
CA GLY A 126 -0.12 -4.15 5.13
C GLY A 126 -1.13 -3.02 5.07
N TYR A 127 -0.85 -1.98 5.86
CA TYR A 127 -1.64 -0.75 5.85
C TYR A 127 -0.89 0.36 5.15
N MET A 128 -1.63 1.41 4.84
CA MET A 128 -1.14 2.67 4.33
C MET A 128 -1.48 3.73 5.37
N ARG A 129 -0.54 4.64 5.61
CA ARG A 129 -0.75 5.80 6.47
C ARG A 129 -0.69 7.06 5.63
N ASP A 130 -1.66 7.94 5.82
CA ASP A 130 -1.58 9.26 5.22
C ASP A 130 -0.44 10.09 5.85
N SER A 131 0.09 11.03 5.07
CA SER A 131 1.06 12.04 5.53
C SER A 131 0.46 13.44 5.47
N SER A 132 -0.85 13.54 5.69
CA SER A 132 -1.61 14.77 5.45
C SER A 132 -1.67 15.70 6.66
N GLU A 133 -1.19 15.23 7.83
CA GLU A 133 -1.21 15.96 9.10
C GLU A 133 -2.62 16.46 9.47
N GLY A 134 -3.64 15.63 9.23
CA GLY A 134 -5.05 15.95 9.54
C GLY A 134 -5.81 16.64 8.43
N LYS A 135 -5.15 17.05 7.33
CA LYS A 135 -5.84 17.63 6.18
C LYS A 135 -6.78 16.63 5.50
N PHE A 136 -6.41 15.35 5.43
CA PHE A 136 -7.30 14.30 4.94
C PHE A 136 -8.56 14.18 5.80
N LYS A 137 -8.41 14.13 7.13
CA LYS A 137 -9.53 14.07 8.07
C LYS A 137 -10.49 15.25 7.88
N ASN A 138 -9.95 16.47 7.82
CA ASN A 138 -10.76 17.67 7.61
C ASN A 138 -11.45 17.68 6.25
N PHE A 139 -10.76 17.22 5.20
CA PHE A 139 -11.31 17.09 3.86
C PHE A 139 -12.52 16.14 3.83
N ILE A 140 -12.41 14.98 4.48
CA ILE A 140 -13.49 14.00 4.56
C ILE A 140 -14.69 14.59 5.29
N ALA A 141 -14.47 15.21 6.46
CA ALA A 141 -15.53 15.85 7.23
C ALA A 141 -16.29 16.91 6.39
N GLN A 142 -15.56 17.80 5.70
CA GLN A 142 -16.14 18.83 4.84
C GLN A 142 -16.86 18.28 3.61
N SER A 143 -16.40 17.13 3.09
CA SER A 143 -16.98 16.52 1.89
C SER A 143 -18.28 15.80 2.17
N ILE A 144 -18.55 15.45 3.43
CA ILE A 144 -19.75 14.72 3.85
C ILE A 144 -20.82 15.65 4.47
N GLU A 145 -20.43 16.83 4.96
CA GLU A 145 -21.38 17.83 5.50
C GLU A 145 -22.21 18.58 4.44
N LYS A 146 -21.85 18.47 3.15
CA LYS A 146 -22.57 19.10 2.03
C LYS A 146 -23.60 18.16 1.41
#